data_AF-A0A2V9SWW8-F1
#
_entry.id   AF-A0A2V9SWW8-F1
#
_cell.length_a   1.000
_cell.length_b   1.000
_cell.length_c   1.000
_cell.angle_alpha   90.00
_cell.angle_beta   90.00
_cell.angle_gamma   90.00
#
_symmetry.space_group_name_H-M   'P 1'
#
loop_
_entity.id
_entity.type
_entity.pdbx_description
1 polymer ?
#
loop_
_entity_poly.entity_id
_entity_poly.type
_entity_poly.pdbx_seq_one_letter_code
_entity_poly.pdbx_strand_id
1 'polypeptide(L)'
;MGEASFARTIRIIEIILRLLEVSVRFKLLFLIVFIFALGAMPTAFAEPVQQQRIPGIEQTPPEDAERARVERDMAKKANLERQADLKRDTDKLLKLATELKQYVDKSNQHVLSLDVLKRAEEIEKLAHSVKEKMKGYN
;
A
#
# COMPACT_ATOMS: atom_id res chain seq x y z
N MET A 1 -51.03 5.63 -20.24
CA MET A 1 -49.78 6.43 -20.24
C MET A 1 -48.59 5.77 -19.51
N GLY A 2 -48.72 4.57 -18.91
CA GLY A 2 -47.64 3.96 -18.11
C GLY A 2 -46.57 3.14 -18.86
N GLU A 3 -46.93 2.48 -19.96
CA GLU A 3 -46.05 1.56 -20.72
C GLU A 3 -44.74 2.20 -21.20
N ALA A 4 -44.81 3.42 -21.74
CA ALA A 4 -43.64 4.12 -22.26
C ALA A 4 -42.67 4.62 -21.17
N SER A 5 -43.17 4.83 -19.94
CA SER A 5 -42.33 5.21 -18.80
C SER A 5 -41.59 3.99 -18.24
N PHE A 6 -42.27 2.85 -18.16
CA PHE A 6 -41.68 1.60 -17.68
C PHE A 6 -40.56 1.09 -18.59
N ALA A 7 -40.76 1.14 -19.91
CA ALA A 7 -39.74 0.77 -20.89
C ALA A 7 -38.48 1.67 -20.83
N ARG A 8 -38.64 2.95 -20.49
CA ARG A 8 -37.51 3.88 -20.31
C ARG A 8 -36.73 3.55 -19.04
N THR A 9 -37.41 3.22 -17.95
CA THR A 9 -36.78 2.85 -16.68
C THR A 9 -35.95 1.57 -16.82
N ILE A 10 -36.45 0.55 -17.52
CA ILE A 10 -35.69 -0.70 -17.77
C ILE A 10 -34.42 -0.42 -18.58
N ARG A 11 -34.53 0.38 -19.65
CA ARG A 11 -33.36 0.73 -20.47
C ARG A 11 -32.30 1.50 -19.68
N ILE A 12 -32.71 2.39 -18.77
CA ILE A 12 -31.79 3.13 -17.91
C ILE A 12 -31.06 2.19 -16.94
N ILE A 13 -31.78 1.24 -16.33
CA ILE A 13 -31.18 0.25 -15.42
C ILE A 13 -30.16 -0.61 -16.17
N GLU A 14 -30.48 -1.06 -17.39
CA GLU A 14 -29.58 -1.88 -18.20
C GLU A 14 -28.30 -1.12 -18.58
N ILE A 15 -28.41 0.16 -18.92
CA ILE A 15 -27.25 1.02 -19.20
C ILE A 15 -26.36 1.19 -17.96
N ILE A 16 -26.96 1.41 -16.78
CA ILE A 16 -26.20 1.55 -15.53
C ILE A 16 -25.46 0.26 -15.19
N LEU A 17 -26.10 -0.90 -15.34
CA LEU A 17 -25.47 -2.20 -15.09
C LEU A 17 -24.27 -2.43 -16.01
N ARG A 18 -24.39 -2.11 -17.31
CA ARG A 18 -23.27 -2.20 -18.27
C ARG A 18 -22.14 -1.22 -17.94
N LEU A 19 -22.47 0.02 -17.53
CA LEU A 19 -21.46 1.02 -17.14
C LEU A 19 -20.70 0.61 -15.87
N LEU A 20 -21.38 -0.05 -14.93
CA LEU A 20 -20.76 -0.56 -13.71
C LEU A 20 -19.77 -1.69 -14.04
N GLU A 21 -20.15 -2.62 -14.92
CA GLU A 21 -19.28 -3.70 -15.39
C GLU A 21 -18.03 -3.17 -16.12
N VAL A 22 -18.20 -2.17 -17.00
CA VAL A 22 -17.09 -1.52 -17.70
C VAL A 22 -16.16 -0.79 -16.72
N SER A 23 -16.71 -0.10 -15.73
CA SER A 23 -15.92 0.60 -14.71
C SER A 23 -15.11 -0.37 -13.84
N VAL A 24 -15.69 -1.52 -13.46
CA VAL A 24 -14.99 -2.56 -12.69
C VAL A 24 -13.86 -3.16 -13.51
N ARG A 25 -14.10 -3.49 -14.78
CA ARG A 25 -13.07 -4.01 -15.68
C ARG A 25 -11.93 -3.01 -15.90
N PHE A 26 -12.26 -1.74 -16.07
CA PHE A 26 -11.25 -0.68 -16.25
C PHE A 26 -10.38 -0.52 -15.00
N LYS A 27 -10.97 -0.54 -13.80
CA LYS A 27 -10.23 -0.49 -12.53
C LYS A 27 -9.34 -1.73 -12.34
N LEU A 28 -9.83 -2.92 -12.70
CA LEU A 28 -9.06 -4.16 -12.60
C LEU A 28 -7.87 -4.17 -13.57
N LEU A 29 -8.08 -3.71 -14.81
CA LEU A 29 -7.02 -3.63 -15.81
C LEU A 29 -5.96 -2.62 -15.40
N PHE A 30 -6.37 -1.46 -14.86
CA PHE A 30 -5.45 -0.46 -14.33
C PHE A 30 -4.62 -0.99 -13.14
N LEU A 31 -5.24 -1.75 -12.23
CA LEU A 31 -4.55 -2.40 -11.10
C LEU A 31 -3.49 -3.40 -11.60
N ILE A 32 -3.82 -4.23 -12.59
CA ILE A 32 -2.89 -5.23 -13.14
C ILE A 32 -1.70 -4.55 -13.81
N VAL A 33 -1.94 -3.51 -14.63
CA VAL A 33 -0.87 -2.75 -15.28
C VAL A 33 0.01 -2.04 -14.25
N PHE A 34 -0.57 -1.49 -13.18
CA PHE A 34 0.18 -0.84 -12.12
C PHE A 34 1.10 -1.81 -11.37
N ILE A 35 0.64 -3.04 -11.09
CA ILE A 35 1.46 -4.09 -10.48
C ILE A 35 2.59 -4.52 -11.42
N PHE A 36 2.30 -4.70 -12.71
CA PHE A 36 3.32 -5.08 -13.70
C PHE A 36 4.36 -3.97 -13.93
N ALA A 37 3.94 -2.71 -13.90
CA ALA A 37 4.82 -1.55 -14.03
C ALA A 37 5.73 -1.33 -12.80
N LEU A 38 5.28 -1.70 -11.58
CA LEU A 38 6.13 -1.69 -10.39
C LEU A 38 7.08 -2.90 -10.31
N GLY A 39 6.73 -4.03 -10.93
CA GLY A 39 7.52 -5.28 -10.88
C GLY A 39 8.70 -5.36 -11.85
N ALA A 40 8.83 -4.42 -12.79
CA ALA A 40 9.89 -4.41 -13.81
C ALA A 40 11.02 -3.43 -13.48
N MET A 41 11.65 -3.57 -12.31
CA MET A 41 12.95 -2.96 -12.05
C MET A 41 14.04 -3.98 -12.43
N PRO A 42 14.84 -3.75 -13.50
CA PRO A 42 15.99 -4.59 -13.76
C PRO A 42 17.02 -4.36 -12.65
N THR A 43 17.29 -5.38 -11.84
CA THR A 43 18.45 -5.40 -10.93
C THR A 43 19.72 -5.57 -11.77
N ALA A 44 20.17 -4.50 -12.40
CA ALA A 44 21.42 -4.44 -13.12
C ALA A 44 22.53 -3.87 -12.22
N PHE A 45 22.96 -4.67 -11.25
CA PHE A 45 24.27 -4.50 -10.59
C PHE A 45 24.86 -5.89 -10.36
N ALA A 46 25.50 -6.43 -11.39
CA ALA A 46 26.47 -7.49 -11.28
C ALA A 46 27.84 -6.89 -11.65
N GLU A 47 28.65 -6.56 -10.64
CA GLU A 47 30.05 -6.24 -10.85
C GLU A 47 30.82 -7.51 -11.29
N PRO A 48 31.75 -7.40 -12.25
CA PRO A 48 32.62 -8.51 -12.60
C PRO A 48 33.61 -8.76 -11.46
N VAL A 49 33.44 -9.91 -10.80
CA VAL A 49 34.37 -10.45 -9.81
C VAL A 49 35.74 -10.63 -10.46
N GLN A 50 36.69 -9.76 -10.10
CA GLN A 50 38.10 -9.94 -10.42
C GLN A 50 38.65 -11.05 -9.52
N GLN A 51 38.68 -12.26 -10.07
CA GLN A 51 39.27 -13.42 -9.42
C GLN A 51 40.80 -13.27 -9.38
N GLN A 52 41.34 -12.97 -8.19
CA GLN A 52 42.74 -13.19 -7.90
C GLN A 52 42.85 -14.24 -6.78
N ARG A 53 43.21 -15.46 -7.21
CA ARG A 53 43.70 -16.62 -6.43
C ARG A 53 44.72 -16.15 -5.36
N ILE A 54 44.77 -16.60 -4.10
CA ILE A 54 45.13 -17.93 -3.53
C ILE A 54 44.78 -17.91 -2.01
N PRO A 55 44.47 -19.06 -1.35
CA PRO A 55 43.84 -19.11 -0.03
C PRO A 55 44.85 -18.99 1.11
N GLY A 56 44.66 -17.97 1.95
CA GLY A 56 45.22 -17.89 3.30
C GLY A 56 44.05 -17.94 4.28
N ILE A 57 44.17 -18.77 5.33
CA ILE A 57 43.23 -18.79 6.43
C ILE A 57 43.29 -17.42 7.12
N GLU A 58 42.43 -16.48 6.73
CA GLU A 58 42.17 -15.28 7.52
C GLU A 58 41.32 -15.70 8.72
N GLN A 59 42.01 -15.97 9.82
CA GLN A 59 41.39 -15.91 11.13
C GLN A 59 40.95 -14.46 11.33
N THR A 60 39.66 -14.20 11.12
CA THR A 60 39.05 -12.92 11.47
C THR A 60 39.32 -12.67 12.96
N PRO A 61 39.91 -11.52 13.33
CA PRO A 61 40.12 -11.19 14.74
C PRO A 61 38.81 -11.32 15.52
N PRO A 62 38.80 -11.93 16.72
CA PRO A 62 37.58 -12.15 17.49
C PRO A 62 36.78 -10.86 17.78
N GLU A 63 37.43 -9.70 17.82
CA GLU A 63 36.77 -8.38 17.91
C GLU A 63 35.87 -8.07 16.71
N ASP A 64 36.26 -8.44 15.49
CA ASP A 64 35.48 -8.13 14.27
C ASP A 64 34.24 -9.03 14.16
N ALA A 65 34.35 -10.27 14.65
CA ALA A 65 33.22 -11.20 14.72
C ALA A 65 32.19 -10.80 15.78
N GLU A 66 32.61 -10.27 16.92
CA GLU A 66 31.69 -9.71 17.92
C GLU A 66 31.01 -8.42 17.44
N ARG A 67 31.77 -7.50 16.84
CA ARG A 67 31.20 -6.27 16.26
C ARG A 67 30.15 -6.57 15.20
N ALA A 68 30.42 -7.53 14.32
CA ALA A 68 29.46 -7.96 13.30
C ALA A 68 28.21 -8.62 13.88
N ARG A 69 28.31 -9.30 15.04
CA ARG A 69 27.14 -9.87 15.74
C ARG A 69 26.28 -8.76 16.36
N VAL A 70 26.90 -7.82 17.05
CA VAL A 70 26.21 -6.67 17.66
C VAL A 70 25.49 -5.84 16.60
N GLU A 71 26.13 -5.58 15.47
CA GLU A 71 25.52 -4.84 14.36
C GLU A 71 24.31 -5.58 13.76
N ARG A 72 24.42 -6.90 13.54
CA ARG A 72 23.30 -7.73 13.07
C ARG A 72 22.14 -7.76 14.05
N ASP A 73 22.41 -7.82 15.35
CA ASP A 73 21.36 -7.87 16.37
C ASP A 73 20.67 -6.50 16.53
N MET A 74 21.41 -5.40 16.40
CA MET A 74 20.83 -4.05 16.32
C MET A 74 19.94 -3.90 15.07
N ALA A 75 20.40 -4.35 13.91
CA ALA A 75 19.62 -4.30 12.67
C ALA A 75 18.33 -5.14 12.77
N LYS A 76 18.39 -6.34 13.38
CA LYS A 76 17.21 -7.16 13.64
C LYS A 76 16.22 -6.46 14.56
N LYS A 77 16.70 -5.86 15.66
CA LYS A 77 15.86 -5.12 16.61
C LYS A 77 15.16 -3.94 15.93
N ALA A 78 15.89 -3.15 15.15
CA ALA A 78 15.32 -2.03 14.39
C ALA A 78 14.26 -2.48 13.38
N ASN A 79 14.46 -3.62 12.71
CA ASN A 79 13.48 -4.18 11.79
C ASN A 79 12.20 -4.66 12.52
N LEU A 80 12.35 -5.28 13.70
CA LEU A 80 11.20 -5.70 14.52
C LEU A 80 10.40 -4.50 15.03
N GLU A 81 11.08 -3.45 15.48
CA GLU A 81 10.45 -2.21 15.91
C GLU A 81 9.68 -1.54 14.75
N ARG A 82 10.30 -1.47 13.56
CA ARG A 82 9.64 -0.96 12.36
C ARG A 82 8.38 -1.78 11.99
N GLN A 83 8.44 -3.11 12.10
CA GLN A 83 7.27 -3.96 11.86
C GLN A 83 6.16 -3.73 12.88
N ALA A 84 6.50 -3.55 14.16
CA ALA A 84 5.53 -3.27 15.21
C ALA A 84 4.81 -1.93 14.97
N ASP A 85 5.56 -0.90 14.57
CA ASP A 85 5.00 0.41 14.21
C ASP A 85 4.10 0.32 12.99
N LEU A 86 4.54 -0.36 11.92
CA LEU A 86 3.72 -0.57 10.73
C LEU A 86 2.42 -1.30 11.04
N LYS A 87 2.47 -2.32 11.90
CA LYS A 87 1.27 -3.05 12.33
C LYS A 87 0.31 -2.13 13.07
N ARG A 88 0.83 -1.35 14.03
CA ARG A 88 0.03 -0.40 14.82
C ARG A 88 -0.63 0.66 13.95
N ASP A 89 0.10 1.21 12.99
CA ASP A 89 -0.41 2.24 12.08
C ASP A 89 -1.45 1.64 11.12
N THR A 90 -1.28 0.40 10.67
CA THR A 90 -2.27 -0.31 9.84
C THR A 90 -3.55 -0.61 10.62
N ASP A 91 -3.44 -1.03 11.89
CA ASP A 91 -4.59 -1.27 12.75
C ASP A 91 -5.41 0.02 12.98
N LYS A 92 -4.74 1.16 13.17
CA LYS A 92 -5.39 2.48 13.25
C LYS A 92 -6.07 2.86 11.94
N LEU A 93 -5.43 2.61 10.80
CA LEU A 93 -5.98 2.91 9.48
C LEU A 93 -7.24 2.09 9.21
N LEU A 94 -7.23 0.79 9.57
CA LEU A 94 -8.41 -0.07 9.48
C LEU A 94 -9.56 0.44 10.35
N LYS A 95 -9.25 0.88 11.57
CA LYS A 95 -10.25 1.46 12.48
C LYS A 95 -10.86 2.72 11.89
N LEU A 96 -10.05 3.67 11.43
CA LEU A 96 -10.52 4.92 10.81
C LEU A 96 -11.35 4.67 9.56
N ALA A 97 -10.94 3.73 8.71
CA ALA A 97 -11.71 3.35 7.52
C ALA A 97 -13.07 2.74 7.88
N THR A 98 -13.11 1.94 8.95
CA THR A 98 -14.36 1.35 9.46
C THR A 98 -15.28 2.42 10.03
N GLU A 99 -14.75 3.36 10.80
CA GLU A 99 -15.50 4.50 11.33
C GLU A 99 -16.03 5.38 10.20
N LEU A 100 -15.20 5.70 9.20
CA LEU A 100 -15.60 6.46 8.02
C LEU A 100 -16.75 5.78 7.27
N LYS A 101 -16.66 4.45 7.07
CA LYS A 101 -17.75 3.68 6.48
C LYS A 101 -19.03 3.82 7.31
N GLN A 102 -18.95 3.67 8.63
CA GLN A 102 -20.12 3.80 9.49
C GLN A 102 -20.72 5.22 9.45
N TYR A 103 -19.91 6.25 9.35
CA TYR A 103 -20.38 7.63 9.16
C TYR A 103 -21.08 7.80 7.82
N VAL A 104 -20.54 7.23 6.74
CA VAL A 104 -21.14 7.25 5.41
C VAL A 104 -22.46 6.48 5.39
N ASP A 105 -22.51 5.28 5.98
CA ASP A 105 -23.72 4.45 6.08
C ASP A 105 -24.82 5.14 6.89
N LYS A 106 -24.45 5.97 7.88
CA LYS A 106 -25.38 6.76 8.71
C LYS A 106 -25.75 8.11 8.09
N SER A 107 -24.94 8.66 7.19
CA SER A 107 -25.20 9.93 6.52
C SER A 107 -26.13 9.72 5.33
N ASN A 108 -27.31 10.37 5.34
CA ASN A 108 -28.23 10.34 4.21
C ASN A 108 -27.78 11.33 3.12
N GLN A 109 -28.25 11.15 1.88
CA GLN A 109 -27.78 11.73 0.58
C GLN A 109 -27.37 13.23 0.51
N HIS A 110 -27.55 14.04 1.54
CA HIS A 110 -27.29 15.49 1.54
C HIS A 110 -26.43 16.02 2.70
N VAL A 111 -25.72 15.15 3.44
CA VAL A 111 -24.79 15.64 4.47
C VAL A 111 -23.40 15.01 4.32
N LEU A 112 -22.66 15.48 3.31
CA LEU A 112 -21.20 15.51 3.35
C LEU A 112 -20.79 16.51 4.44
N SER A 113 -20.93 16.09 5.71
CA SER A 113 -20.52 16.89 6.86
C SER A 113 -19.04 17.23 6.73
N LEU A 114 -18.66 18.45 7.10
CA LEU A 114 -17.26 18.89 7.18
C LEU A 114 -16.38 17.90 7.99
N ASP A 115 -16.98 17.14 8.88
CA ASP A 115 -16.33 16.09 9.66
C ASP A 115 -15.84 14.91 8.78
N VAL A 116 -16.61 14.50 7.77
CA VAL A 116 -16.20 13.44 6.81
C VAL A 116 -15.02 13.92 5.96
N LEU A 117 -15.01 15.19 5.56
CA LEU A 117 -13.90 15.78 4.80
C LEU A 117 -12.62 15.83 5.63
N LYS A 118 -12.69 16.27 6.89
CA LYS A 118 -11.54 16.26 7.82
C LYS A 118 -10.98 14.85 8.03
N ARG A 119 -11.86 13.85 8.16
CA ARG A 119 -11.43 12.45 8.28
C ARG A 119 -10.75 11.94 7.01
N ALA A 120 -11.23 12.33 5.83
CA ALA A 120 -10.58 12.00 4.57
C ALA A 120 -9.17 12.62 4.46
N GLU A 121 -9.00 13.89 4.87
CA GLU A 121 -7.69 14.56 4.91
C GLU A 121 -6.72 13.90 5.91
N GLU A 122 -7.20 13.46 7.07
CA GLU A 122 -6.37 12.71 8.03
C GLU A 122 -5.90 11.37 7.43
N ILE A 123 -6.77 10.67 6.71
CA ILE A 123 -6.43 9.42 6.02
C ILE A 123 -5.37 9.68 4.94
N GLU A 124 -5.49 10.75 4.16
CA GLU A 124 -4.52 11.14 3.15
C GLU A 124 -3.13 11.39 3.75
N LYS A 125 -3.07 12.17 4.83
CA LYS A 125 -1.80 12.46 5.53
C LYS A 125 -1.15 11.19 6.08
N LEU A 126 -1.95 10.30 6.68
CA LEU A 126 -1.43 9.04 7.21
C LEU A 126 -0.92 8.13 6.09
N ALA A 127 -1.68 7.98 5.02
CA ALA A 127 -1.30 7.18 3.86
C ALA A 127 -0.01 7.70 3.21
N HIS A 128 0.16 9.03 3.14
CA HIS A 128 1.39 9.64 2.67
C HIS A 128 2.57 9.34 3.59
N SER A 129 2.40 9.47 4.92
CA SER A 129 3.45 9.15 5.89
C SER A 129 3.89 7.69 5.82
N VAL A 130 2.94 6.75 5.68
CA VAL A 130 3.26 5.32 5.52
C VAL A 130 4.05 5.08 4.24
N LYS A 131 3.64 5.68 3.11
CA LYS A 131 4.36 5.57 1.84
C LYS A 131 5.81 6.06 1.94
N GLU A 132 6.04 7.19 2.59
CA GLU A 132 7.40 7.73 2.75
C GLU A 132 8.26 6.85 3.66
N LYS A 133 7.72 6.36 4.78
CA LYS A 133 8.40 5.38 5.63
C LYS A 133 8.71 4.06 4.91
N MET A 134 7.84 3.61 4.00
CA MET A 134 8.04 2.39 3.20
C MET A 134 9.11 2.53 2.11
N LYS A 135 9.35 3.74 1.60
CA LYS A 135 10.43 4.00 0.63
C LYS A 135 11.83 3.98 1.25
N GLY A 136 11.93 3.99 2.57
CA GLY A 136 13.23 3.97 3.26
C GLY A 136 13.97 5.31 3.25
N TYR A 137 13.31 6.44 2.98
CA TYR A 137 13.87 7.76 3.27
C TYR A 137 13.74 8.03 4.78
N ASN A 138 14.74 7.58 5.54
CA ASN A 138 15.06 8.04 6.89
C ASN A 138 16.58 8.00 7.04
#